data_AF-A0A453ECP3-F1
#
_entry.id   AF-A0A453ECP3-F1
#
_cell.length_a   1.000
_cell.length_b   1.000
_cell.length_c   1.000
_cell.angle_alpha   90.00
_cell.angle_beta   90.00
_cell.angle_gamma   90.00
#
_symmetry.space_group_name_H-M   'P 1'
#
loop_
_entity.id
_entity.type
_entity.pdbx_description
1 polymer ?
#
loop_
_entity_poly.entity_id
_entity_poly.type
_entity_poly.pdbx_seq_one_letter_code
_entity_poly.pdbx_strand_id
1 'polypeptide(L)'
;SFPSGKKITVVFVIGGPGSGKGTQCAKIVSHFGFTHLSAGDLLREEVKSDTEQGTMIKNLMHEGKLVPSEIIVRLLLKAMLASGNDKFLIDGFPRNEENREAYEKIIKIEPEFVLLIDCSREEMERRILHRNQGRDDDNMETIRRRFEVFQQSTLPVIQHYEKMGKLRRVL
;
A
#
# COMPACT_ATOMS: atom_id res chain seq x y z
N SER A 1 -9.62 16.03 11.67
CA SER A 1 -10.06 16.28 10.28
C SER A 1 -8.95 17.00 9.54
N PHE A 2 -8.93 16.94 8.21
CA PHE A 2 -7.95 17.70 7.42
C PHE A 2 -8.17 19.22 7.61
N PRO A 3 -7.10 20.04 7.57
CA PRO A 3 -7.24 21.50 7.67
C PRO A 3 -8.16 22.06 6.59
N SER A 4 -9.00 23.04 6.93
CA SER A 4 -9.86 23.72 5.95
C SER A 4 -9.03 24.52 4.94
N GLY A 5 -9.42 24.49 3.67
CA GLY A 5 -8.85 25.35 2.61
C GLY A 5 -7.62 24.80 1.86
N LYS A 6 -7.10 23.61 2.20
CA LYS A 6 -6.04 22.94 1.42
C LYS A 6 -6.60 21.77 0.61
N LYS A 7 -6.28 21.70 -0.69
CA LYS A 7 -6.57 20.52 -1.53
C LYS A 7 -5.65 19.39 -1.09
N ILE A 8 -6.23 18.34 -0.51
CA ILE A 8 -5.48 17.12 -0.24
C ILE A 8 -5.28 16.35 -1.55
N THR A 9 -4.04 16.05 -1.89
CA THR A 9 -3.65 15.28 -3.07
C THR A 9 -3.21 13.89 -2.63
N VAL A 10 -3.85 12.85 -3.16
CA VAL A 10 -3.50 11.45 -2.88
C VAL A 10 -3.17 10.74 -4.17
N VAL A 11 -2.06 10.00 -4.17
CA VAL A 11 -1.67 9.08 -5.23
C VAL A 11 -1.48 7.70 -4.63
N PHE A 12 -2.15 6.69 -5.19
CA PHE A 12 -1.90 5.29 -4.84
C PHE A 12 -0.73 4.74 -5.64
N VAL A 13 0.12 3.95 -5.01
CA VAL A 13 1.22 3.22 -5.68
C VAL A 13 0.96 1.73 -5.54
N ILE A 14 0.70 1.10 -6.68
CA ILE A 14 0.38 -0.32 -6.79
C ILE A 14 1.47 -1.02 -7.61
N GLY A 15 1.71 -2.30 -7.31
CA GLY A 15 2.67 -3.15 -7.99
C GLY A 15 2.93 -4.40 -7.15
N GLY A 16 3.31 -5.49 -7.81
CA GLY A 16 3.54 -6.76 -7.11
C GLY A 16 4.69 -6.70 -6.11
N PRO A 17 4.84 -7.72 -5.24
CA PRO A 17 6.01 -7.81 -4.36
C PRO A 17 7.29 -7.81 -5.22
N GLY A 18 8.35 -7.12 -4.80
CA GLY A 18 9.59 -7.04 -5.59
C GLY A 18 9.59 -6.03 -6.76
N SER A 19 8.46 -5.43 -7.14
CA SER A 19 8.39 -4.53 -8.32
C SER A 19 9.21 -3.23 -8.22
N GLY A 20 9.65 -2.86 -7.01
CA GLY A 20 10.46 -1.66 -6.80
C GLY A 20 9.70 -0.41 -6.33
N LYS A 21 8.42 -0.56 -5.92
CA LYS A 21 7.58 0.53 -5.39
C LYS A 21 8.32 1.46 -4.41
N GLY A 22 8.88 0.92 -3.33
CA GLY A 22 9.57 1.72 -2.31
C GLY A 22 10.71 2.58 -2.88
N THR A 23 11.47 2.08 -3.85
CA THR A 23 12.52 2.84 -4.53
C THR A 23 11.94 4.01 -5.34
N GLN A 24 10.83 3.79 -6.06
CA GLN A 24 10.15 4.85 -6.81
C GLN A 24 9.48 5.85 -5.87
N CYS A 25 8.86 5.39 -4.79
CA CYS A 25 8.28 6.24 -3.75
C CYS A 25 9.31 7.19 -3.15
N ALA A 26 10.50 6.69 -2.79
CA ALA A 26 11.59 7.53 -2.26
C ALA A 26 12.00 8.64 -3.23
N LYS A 27 12.08 8.34 -4.54
CA LYS A 27 12.36 9.35 -5.56
C LYS A 27 11.25 10.38 -5.66
N ILE A 28 9.98 9.95 -5.67
CA ILE A 28 8.81 10.85 -5.76
C ILE A 28 8.76 11.78 -4.55
N VAL A 29 8.98 11.26 -3.34
CA VAL A 29 9.06 12.06 -2.10
C VAL A 29 10.11 13.14 -2.24
N SER A 30 11.33 12.77 -2.64
CA SER A 30 12.45 13.71 -2.76
C SER A 30 12.22 14.81 -3.79
N HIS A 31 11.51 14.54 -4.89
CA HIS A 31 11.34 15.50 -5.98
C HIS A 31 10.06 16.35 -5.85
N PHE A 32 8.99 15.79 -5.30
CA PHE A 32 7.66 16.41 -5.35
C PHE A 32 7.09 16.78 -3.96
N GLY A 33 7.80 16.45 -2.87
CA GLY A 33 7.41 16.82 -1.51
C GLY A 33 6.20 16.05 -0.96
N PHE A 34 5.97 14.83 -1.46
CA PHE A 34 4.93 13.94 -0.94
C PHE A 34 5.34 13.34 0.40
N THR A 35 4.37 13.07 1.28
CA THR A 35 4.54 12.14 2.40
C THR A 35 4.28 10.72 1.91
N HIS A 36 5.29 9.84 2.00
CA HIS A 36 5.13 8.41 1.69
C HIS A 36 4.53 7.67 2.89
N LEU A 37 3.42 6.98 2.64
CA LEU A 37 2.71 6.16 3.62
C LEU A 37 2.63 4.73 3.07
N SER A 38 3.42 3.82 3.63
CA SER A 38 3.37 2.41 3.27
C SER A 38 2.42 1.68 4.19
N ALA A 39 1.36 1.08 3.63
CA ALA A 39 0.38 0.31 4.42
C ALA A 39 1.06 -0.84 5.19
N GLY A 40 2.06 -1.48 4.59
CA GLY A 40 2.83 -2.53 5.25
C GLY A 40 3.69 -2.03 6.41
N ASP A 41 4.25 -0.81 6.31
CA ASP A 41 5.05 -0.23 7.40
C ASP A 41 4.16 0.23 8.55
N LEU A 42 2.99 0.81 8.25
CA LEU A 42 2.00 1.18 9.28
C LEU A 42 1.52 -0.05 10.07
N LEU A 43 1.26 -1.16 9.39
CA LEU A 43 0.91 -2.42 10.05
C LEU A 43 2.06 -2.96 10.91
N ARG A 44 3.30 -2.94 10.40
CA ARG A 44 4.48 -3.35 11.19
C ARG A 44 4.71 -2.47 12.41
N GLU A 45 4.39 -1.18 12.32
CA GLU A 45 4.48 -0.30 13.47
C GLU A 45 3.40 -0.62 14.51
N GLU A 46 2.17 -0.88 14.07
CA GLU A 46 1.08 -1.29 14.97
C GLU A 46 1.38 -2.63 15.65
N VAL A 47 2.07 -3.57 14.98
CA VAL A 47 2.53 -4.82 15.60
C VAL A 47 3.43 -4.59 16.83
N LYS A 48 4.16 -3.46 16.89
CA LYS A 48 5.04 -3.14 18.01
C LYS A 48 4.30 -2.60 19.23
N SER A 49 3.02 -2.26 19.12
CA SER A 49 2.26 -1.61 20.19
C SER A 49 1.89 -2.56 21.36
N ASP A 50 2.23 -3.85 21.27
CA ASP A 50 1.91 -4.90 22.25
C ASP A 50 0.42 -4.94 22.66
N THR A 51 -0.46 -4.82 21.66
CA THR A 51 -1.92 -4.89 21.83
C THR A 51 -2.47 -6.19 21.25
N GLU A 52 -3.72 -6.53 21.60
CA GLU A 52 -4.46 -7.62 20.96
C GLU A 52 -4.58 -7.41 19.43
N GLN A 53 -4.81 -6.16 19.01
CA GLN A 53 -4.84 -5.79 17.60
C GLN A 53 -3.48 -5.99 16.93
N GLY A 54 -2.39 -5.54 17.55
CA GLY A 54 -1.03 -5.75 17.04
C GLY A 54 -0.69 -7.24 16.90
N THR A 55 -1.13 -8.07 17.85
CA THR A 55 -0.96 -9.53 17.80
C THR A 55 -1.75 -10.16 16.65
N MET A 56 -3.02 -9.76 16.45
CA MET A 56 -3.83 -10.21 15.29
C MET A 56 -3.14 -9.84 13.97
N ILE A 57 -2.69 -8.59 13.83
CA ILE A 57 -2.01 -8.10 12.64
C ILE A 57 -0.75 -8.91 12.36
N LYS A 58 0.07 -9.17 13.40
CA LYS A 58 1.30 -9.97 13.29
C LYS A 58 1.03 -11.34 12.69
N ASN A 59 0.03 -12.05 13.21
CA ASN A 59 -0.33 -13.39 12.75
C ASN A 59 -0.80 -13.38 11.29
N LEU A 60 -1.70 -12.46 10.94
CA LEU A 60 -2.18 -12.32 9.56
C LEU A 60 -1.06 -12.00 8.57
N MET A 61 -0.13 -11.12 8.94
CA MET A 61 1.03 -10.77 8.12
C MET A 61 1.97 -11.96 7.91
N HIS A 62 2.28 -12.70 8.98
CA HIS A 62 3.11 -13.90 8.93
C HIS A 62 2.52 -14.96 7.99
N GLU A 63 1.20 -15.15 8.02
CA GLU A 63 0.46 -16.06 7.14
C GLU A 63 0.24 -15.51 5.70
N GLY A 64 0.69 -14.29 5.40
CA GLY A 64 0.45 -13.66 4.10
C GLY A 64 -1.02 -13.35 3.80
N LYS A 65 -1.87 -13.29 4.83
CA LYS A 65 -3.29 -12.93 4.74
C LYS A 65 -3.48 -11.42 4.76
N LEU A 66 -4.65 -10.99 4.30
CA LEU A 66 -5.04 -9.57 4.34
C LEU A 66 -5.51 -9.20 5.75
N VAL A 67 -5.03 -8.08 6.26
CA VAL A 67 -5.54 -7.44 7.49
C VAL A 67 -6.88 -6.76 7.16
N PRO A 68 -7.88 -6.76 8.07
CA PRO A 68 -9.16 -6.09 7.86
C PRO A 68 -9.00 -4.66 7.35
N SER A 69 -9.79 -4.31 6.33
CA SER A 69 -9.62 -3.06 5.57
C SER A 69 -9.77 -1.81 6.44
N GLU A 70 -10.73 -1.83 7.37
CA GLU A 70 -11.00 -0.71 8.25
C GLU A 70 -9.81 -0.37 9.16
N ILE A 71 -9.07 -1.38 9.64
CA ILE A 71 -7.86 -1.17 10.46
C ILE A 71 -6.81 -0.42 9.63
N ILE A 72 -6.51 -0.92 8.43
CA ILE A 72 -5.52 -0.30 7.53
C ILE A 72 -5.89 1.15 7.22
N VAL A 73 -7.16 1.40 6.89
CA VAL A 73 -7.63 2.74 6.51
C VAL A 73 -7.61 3.71 7.69
N ARG A 74 -7.90 3.25 8.91
CA ARG A 74 -7.79 4.08 10.13
C ARG A 74 -6.34 4.41 10.46
N LEU A 75 -5.41 3.47 10.29
CA LEU A 75 -3.98 3.73 10.43
C LEU A 75 -3.48 4.74 9.39
N LEU A 76 -3.92 4.60 8.13
CA LEU A 76 -3.64 5.57 7.07
C LEU A 76 -4.16 6.97 7.43
N LEU A 77 -5.43 7.08 7.83
CA LEU A 77 -6.02 8.37 8.22
C LEU A 77 -5.25 9.02 9.37
N LYS A 78 -4.91 8.25 10.42
CA LYS A 78 -4.09 8.73 11.55
C LYS A 78 -2.75 9.27 11.07
N ALA A 79 -2.05 8.54 10.20
CA ALA A 79 -0.76 8.94 9.66
C ALA A 79 -0.86 10.18 8.74
N MET A 80 -1.90 10.26 7.91
CA MET A 80 -2.15 11.41 7.05
C MET A 80 -2.35 12.69 7.89
N LEU A 81 -3.21 12.62 8.92
CA LEU A 81 -3.50 13.74 9.81
C LEU A 81 -2.28 14.18 10.64
N ALA A 82 -1.44 13.23 11.07
CA ALA A 82 -0.24 13.51 11.84
C ALA A 82 0.89 14.13 10.99
N SER A 83 0.88 13.93 9.68
CA SER A 83 2.00 14.34 8.80
C SER A 83 2.17 15.86 8.65
N GLY A 84 1.11 16.64 8.86
CA GLY A 84 1.08 18.08 8.55
C GLY A 84 1.18 18.44 7.06
N ASN A 85 1.24 17.45 6.16
CA ASN A 85 1.35 17.64 4.72
C ASN A 85 -0.03 17.56 4.03
N ASP A 86 -0.12 18.01 2.78
CA ASP A 86 -1.32 17.92 1.94
C ASP A 86 -1.13 17.02 0.71
N LYS A 87 0.05 16.42 0.53
CA LYS A 87 0.36 15.46 -0.56
C LYS A 87 0.76 14.11 -0.01
N PHE A 88 0.05 13.05 -0.43
CA PHE A 88 0.22 11.70 0.09
C PHE A 88 0.47 10.68 -1.02
N LEU A 89 1.52 9.90 -0.84
CA LEU A 89 1.87 8.77 -1.69
C LEU A 89 1.64 7.50 -0.90
N ILE A 90 0.53 6.82 -1.16
CA ILE A 90 0.10 5.66 -0.38
C ILE A 90 0.53 4.38 -1.12
N ASP A 91 1.49 3.66 -0.57
CA ASP A 91 2.14 2.49 -1.17
C ASP A 91 1.56 1.17 -0.65
N GLY A 92 1.27 0.27 -1.59
CA GLY A 92 0.82 -1.09 -1.29
C GLY A 92 -0.65 -1.15 -0.88
N PHE A 93 -1.44 -0.15 -1.30
CA PHE A 93 -2.87 0.01 -1.06
C PHE A 93 -3.53 0.72 -2.25
N PRO A 94 -4.81 0.46 -2.57
CA PRO A 94 -5.64 -0.64 -2.06
C PRO A 94 -5.17 -2.00 -2.59
N ARG A 95 -5.29 -3.06 -1.79
CA ARG A 95 -4.92 -4.44 -2.21
C ARG A 95 -6.10 -5.28 -2.69
N ASN A 96 -7.31 -4.86 -2.38
CA ASN A 96 -8.56 -5.51 -2.77
C ASN A 96 -9.69 -4.48 -2.81
N GLU A 97 -10.87 -4.92 -3.25
CA GLU A 97 -12.04 -4.05 -3.37
C GLU A 97 -12.53 -3.52 -2.01
N GLU A 98 -12.45 -4.36 -0.97
CA GLU A 98 -12.84 -3.98 0.39
C GLU A 98 -11.97 -2.83 0.94
N ASN A 99 -10.67 -2.82 0.65
CA ASN A 99 -9.77 -1.72 0.94
C ASN A 99 -10.22 -0.43 0.24
N ARG A 100 -10.52 -0.52 -1.07
CA ARG A 100 -10.98 0.63 -1.87
C ARG A 100 -12.26 1.23 -1.28
N GLU A 101 -13.26 0.40 -1.01
CA GLU A 101 -14.52 0.86 -0.44
C GLU A 101 -14.36 1.45 0.96
N ALA A 102 -13.57 0.81 1.83
CA ALA A 102 -13.32 1.31 3.17
C ALA A 102 -12.62 2.67 3.13
N TYR A 103 -11.65 2.83 2.22
CA TYR A 103 -10.96 4.09 2.00
C TYR A 103 -11.94 5.21 1.59
N GLU A 104 -12.79 4.96 0.60
CA GLU A 104 -13.78 5.94 0.14
C GLU A 104 -14.75 6.34 1.25
N LYS A 105 -15.23 5.38 2.05
CA LYS A 105 -16.16 5.63 3.16
C LYS A 105 -15.53 6.46 4.28
N ILE A 106 -14.28 6.19 4.63
CA ILE A 106 -13.60 6.77 5.82
C ILE A 106 -12.83 8.04 5.47
N ILE A 107 -11.99 8.00 4.44
CA ILE A 107 -11.09 9.10 4.09
C ILE A 107 -11.79 10.15 3.22
N LYS A 108 -12.75 9.74 2.38
CA LYS A 108 -13.59 10.64 1.56
C LYS A 108 -12.81 11.62 0.69
N ILE A 109 -11.62 11.21 0.24
CA ILE A 109 -10.78 11.93 -0.72
C ILE A 109 -10.55 10.97 -1.87
N GLU A 110 -10.84 11.38 -3.09
CA GLU A 110 -10.56 10.54 -4.26
C GLU A 110 -9.08 10.64 -4.63
N PRO A 111 -8.39 9.54 -4.98
CA PRO A 111 -7.03 9.63 -5.51
C PRO A 111 -7.02 10.43 -6.82
N GLU A 112 -5.97 11.23 -7.01
CA GLU A 112 -5.73 11.96 -8.26
C GLU A 112 -5.47 10.95 -9.40
N PHE A 113 -4.62 9.95 -9.12
CA PHE A 113 -4.39 8.80 -9.99
C PHE A 113 -3.79 7.63 -9.20
N VAL A 114 -3.73 6.47 -9.85
CA VAL A 114 -3.02 5.28 -9.37
C VAL A 114 -1.79 5.07 -10.24
N LEU A 115 -0.62 5.05 -9.61
CA LEU A 115 0.65 4.72 -10.22
C LEU A 115 0.90 3.21 -10.11
N LEU A 116 0.79 2.49 -11.23
CA LEU A 116 1.17 1.09 -11.32
C LEU A 116 2.64 0.98 -11.72
N ILE A 117 3.44 0.43 -10.81
CA ILE A 117 4.81 -0.01 -11.08
C ILE A 117 4.74 -1.44 -11.63
N ASP A 118 4.76 -1.51 -12.96
CA ASP A 118 4.65 -2.74 -13.72
C ASP A 118 6.02 -3.43 -13.79
N CYS A 119 6.04 -4.73 -13.55
CA CYS A 119 7.26 -5.52 -13.47
C CYS A 119 6.89 -6.96 -13.78
N SER A 120 7.70 -7.66 -14.58
CA SER A 120 7.43 -9.05 -14.91
C SER A 120 7.50 -9.91 -13.65
N ARG A 121 6.76 -11.03 -13.65
CA ARG A 121 6.74 -11.96 -12.53
C ARG A 121 8.14 -12.50 -12.24
N GLU A 122 8.88 -12.85 -13.28
CA GLU A 122 10.23 -13.40 -13.22
C GLU A 122 11.18 -12.39 -12.55
N GLU A 123 11.08 -11.12 -12.92
CA GLU A 123 11.88 -10.04 -12.31
C GLU A 123 11.50 -9.78 -10.85
N MET A 124 10.21 -9.80 -10.54
CA MET A 124 9.72 -9.69 -9.17
C MET A 124 10.23 -10.82 -8.29
N GLU A 125 10.12 -12.07 -8.75
CA GLU A 125 10.61 -13.26 -8.05
C GLU A 125 12.14 -13.20 -7.85
N ARG A 126 12.89 -12.89 -8.91
CA ARG A 126 14.34 -12.69 -8.86
C ARG A 126 14.73 -11.66 -7.78
N ARG A 127 14.09 -10.49 -7.77
CA ARG A 127 14.40 -9.41 -6.81
C ARG A 127 14.07 -9.79 -5.37
N ILE A 128 13.02 -10.57 -5.15
CA ILE A 128 12.65 -11.02 -3.81
C ILE A 128 13.67 -12.04 -3.28
N LEU A 129 14.10 -13.00 -4.12
CA LEU A 129 15.10 -14.00 -3.74
C LEU A 129 16.46 -13.38 -3.39
N HIS A 130 16.82 -12.27 -4.04
CA HIS A 130 18.06 -11.53 -3.77
C HIS A 130 17.94 -10.49 -2.65
N ARG A 131 16.73 -10.21 -2.15
CA ARG A 131 16.58 -9.37 -0.96
C ARG A 131 17.02 -10.18 0.25
N ASN A 132 18.11 -9.77 0.89
CA ASN A 132 18.48 -10.27 2.20
C ASN A 132 17.26 -10.20 3.15
N GLN A 133 17.06 -11.28 3.92
CA GLN A 133 15.91 -11.57 4.80
C GLN A 133 15.71 -10.50 5.90
N GLY A 134 15.30 -9.29 5.52
CA GLY A 134 15.15 -8.16 6.44
C GLY A 134 13.79 -8.08 7.12
N ARG A 135 12.87 -9.01 6.83
CA ARG A 135 11.54 -9.05 7.43
C ARG A 135 11.18 -10.46 7.85
N ASP A 136 10.62 -10.59 9.05
CA ASP A 136 10.18 -11.85 9.62
C ASP A 136 9.08 -12.55 8.78
N ASP A 137 8.38 -11.80 7.93
CA ASP A 137 7.31 -12.28 7.05
C ASP A 137 7.73 -12.48 5.58
N ASP A 138 9.03 -12.45 5.26
CA ASP A 138 9.57 -12.69 3.92
C ASP A 138 10.04 -14.14 3.73
N ASN A 139 9.16 -15.12 3.96
CA ASN A 139 9.40 -16.53 3.59
C ASN A 139 8.74 -16.89 2.23
N MET A 140 9.20 -17.98 1.61
CA MET A 140 8.79 -18.35 0.24
C MET A 140 7.29 -18.64 0.11
N GLU A 141 6.65 -19.18 1.15
CA GLU A 141 5.21 -19.41 1.18
C GLU A 141 4.44 -18.08 1.22
N THR A 142 4.83 -17.18 2.12
CA THR A 142 4.25 -15.83 2.22
C THR A 142 4.45 -15.02 0.94
N ILE A 143 5.59 -15.17 0.26
CA ILE A 143 5.86 -14.54 -1.04
C ILE A 143 4.89 -15.04 -2.11
N ARG A 144 4.71 -16.37 -2.23
CA ARG A 144 3.74 -16.96 -3.17
C ARG A 144 2.33 -16.45 -2.89
N ARG A 145 1.92 -16.42 -1.62
CA ARG A 145 0.61 -15.91 -1.22
C ARG A 145 0.42 -14.44 -1.59
N ARG A 146 1.46 -13.62 -1.45
CA ARG A 146 1.43 -12.20 -1.86
C ARG A 146 1.28 -12.03 -3.37
N PHE A 147 1.87 -12.91 -4.19
CA PHE A 147 1.63 -12.92 -5.63
C PHE A 147 0.19 -13.32 -5.96
N GLU A 148 -0.35 -14.36 -5.32
CA GLU A 148 -1.76 -14.77 -5.50
C GLU A 148 -2.72 -13.63 -5.15
N VAL A 149 -2.54 -12.98 -4.01
CA VAL A 149 -3.35 -11.82 -3.59
C VAL A 149 -3.26 -10.68 -4.60
N PHE A 150 -2.06 -10.41 -5.14
CA PHE A 150 -1.90 -9.38 -6.17
C PHE A 150 -2.71 -9.69 -7.42
N GLN A 151 -2.62 -10.93 -7.92
CA GLN A 151 -3.33 -11.37 -9.12
C GLN A 151 -4.85 -11.43 -8.92
N GLN A 152 -5.31 -12.01 -7.81
CA GLN A 152 -6.73 -12.28 -7.59
C GLN A 152 -7.50 -11.08 -7.05
N SER A 153 -6.87 -10.26 -6.22
CA SER A 153 -7.55 -9.21 -5.46
C SER A 153 -7.13 -7.80 -5.84
N THR A 154 -5.85 -7.58 -6.17
CA THR A 154 -5.36 -6.23 -6.53
C THR A 154 -5.63 -5.90 -8.00
N LEU A 155 -5.60 -6.88 -8.90
CA LEU A 155 -5.85 -6.64 -10.33
C LEU A 155 -7.24 -6.06 -10.64
N PRO A 156 -8.36 -6.52 -10.01
CA PRO A 156 -9.66 -5.89 -10.19
C PRO A 156 -9.69 -4.40 -9.81
N VAL A 157 -8.96 -4.01 -8.76
CA VAL A 157 -8.82 -2.61 -8.33
C VAL A 157 -8.06 -1.78 -9.37
N ILE A 158 -6.99 -2.34 -9.95
CA ILE A 158 -6.25 -1.71 -11.06
C ILE A 158 -7.19 -1.46 -12.24
N GLN A 159 -7.98 -2.47 -12.63
CA GLN A 159 -8.94 -2.37 -13.73
C GLN A 159 -10.03 -1.34 -13.47
N HIS A 160 -10.50 -1.22 -12.22
CA HIS A 160 -11.44 -0.19 -11.82
C HIS A 160 -10.89 1.22 -12.11
N TYR A 161 -9.69 1.54 -11.63
CA TYR A 161 -9.08 2.85 -11.87
C TYR A 161 -8.65 3.07 -13.33
N GLU A 162 -8.35 2.00 -14.07
CA GLU A 162 -8.11 2.07 -15.51
C GLU A 162 -9.36 2.52 -16.27
N LYS A 163 -10.53 1.92 -15.98
CA LYS A 163 -11.81 2.31 -16.57
C LYS A 163 -12.21 3.75 -16.25
N MET A 164 -11.76 4.28 -15.11
CA MET A 164 -11.95 5.68 -14.72
C MET A 164 -10.97 6.65 -15.40
N GLY A 165 -10.00 6.16 -16.20
CA GLY A 165 -8.94 7.00 -16.80
C GLY A 165 -7.88 7.47 -15.80
N LYS A 166 -7.84 6.89 -14.60
CA LYS A 166 -6.98 7.28 -13.48
C LYS A 166 -5.76 6.39 -13.29
N LEU A 167 -5.56 5.38 -14.13
CA LEU A 167 -4.34 4.57 -14.07
C LEU A 167 -3.18 5.25 -14.83
N ARG A 168 -1.98 5.24 -14.24
CA ARG A 168 -0.71 5.61 -14.87
C ARG A 168 0.27 4.45 -14.68
N ARG A 169 0.79 3.91 -15.78
CA ARG A 169 1.69 2.75 -15.77
C ARG A 169 3.13 3.20 -15.98
N VAL A 170 4.06 2.62 -15.23
CA VAL A 170 5.52 2.83 -15.36
C VAL A 170 6.21 1.47 -15.30
N LEU A 171 7.17 1.26 -16.22
CA LEU A 171 7.99 0.05 -16.36
C LEU A 171 9.33 0.18 -15.61
#